data_AF-A0A1H3TJL2-F1
#
_entry.id   AF-A0A1H3TJL2-F1
#
_cell.length_a   1.000
_cell.length_b   1.000
_cell.length_c   1.000
_cell.angle_alpha   90.00
_cell.angle_beta   90.00
_cell.angle_gamma   90.00
#
_symmetry.space_group_name_H-M   'P 1'
#
loop_
_entity.id
_entity.type
_entity.pdbx_description
1 polymer ?
#
loop_
_entity_poly.entity_id
_entity_poly.type
_entity_poly.pdbx_seq_one_letter_code
_entity_poly.pdbx_strand_id
1 'polypeptide(L)'
;MAEDFREFVELRYGDLLRIAYLLTGSAHDAEDLVQSALLKVMRRWSKVDEPFAYLRRTMANQHISLWHRVRSRESVGTEPAERGGDDPADRVVRRQAMVAALRGLPPRTRVVVVLRYLDDLPEAEVAAMLGWPVGTVKSHASRGLARLRVALGDQELMKGNQR
;
A
#
# COMPACT_ATOMS: atom_id res chain seq x y z
N MET A 1 4.54 -22.00 -18.88
CA MET A 1 5.02 -21.95 -17.47
C MET A 1 5.90 -20.73 -17.18
N ALA A 2 7.14 -20.67 -17.71
CA ALA A 2 8.00 -19.48 -17.52
C ALA A 2 7.57 -18.31 -18.42
N GLU A 3 7.12 -18.61 -19.64
CA GLU A 3 6.55 -17.65 -20.59
C GLU A 3 5.28 -16.98 -20.03
N ASP A 4 4.29 -17.77 -19.59
CA ASP A 4 3.03 -17.25 -19.01
C ASP A 4 3.26 -16.39 -17.75
N PHE A 5 4.25 -16.75 -16.94
CA PHE A 5 4.64 -15.93 -15.78
C PHE A 5 5.22 -14.59 -16.22
N ARG A 6 6.13 -14.60 -17.20
CA ARG A 6 6.76 -13.39 -17.73
C ARG A 6 5.73 -12.45 -18.36
N GLU A 7 4.86 -12.97 -19.21
CA GLU A 7 3.79 -12.20 -19.85
C GLU A 7 2.87 -11.56 -18.81
N PHE A 8 2.47 -12.32 -17.79
CA PHE A 8 1.69 -11.78 -16.68
C PHE A 8 2.42 -10.64 -15.97
N VAL A 9 3.72 -10.81 -15.68
CA VAL A 9 4.51 -9.77 -15.02
C VAL A 9 4.60 -8.54 -15.90
N GLU A 10 4.94 -8.67 -17.18
CA GLU A 10 5.03 -7.55 -18.12
C GLU A 10 3.70 -6.76 -18.18
N LEU A 11 2.56 -7.46 -18.16
CA LEU A 11 1.24 -6.83 -18.18
C LEU A 11 0.86 -6.14 -16.86
N ARG A 12 1.22 -6.72 -15.70
CA ARG A 12 0.70 -6.30 -14.38
C ARG A 12 1.71 -5.58 -13.50
N TYR A 13 2.98 -5.49 -13.90
CA TYR A 13 4.04 -4.89 -13.08
C TYR A 13 3.72 -3.46 -12.66
N GLY A 14 3.18 -2.64 -13.56
CA GLY A 14 2.79 -1.26 -13.27
C GLY A 14 1.69 -1.13 -12.21
N ASP A 15 0.70 -2.04 -12.22
CA ASP A 15 -0.35 -2.08 -11.20
C ASP A 15 0.22 -2.50 -9.84
N LEU A 16 1.08 -3.53 -9.83
CA LEU A 16 1.75 -4.00 -8.62
C LEU A 16 2.62 -2.90 -8.00
N LEU A 17 3.42 -2.18 -8.81
CA LEU A 17 4.21 -1.05 -8.33
C LEU A 17 3.35 0.08 -7.79
N ARG A 18 2.21 0.38 -8.41
CA ARG A 18 1.28 1.41 -7.91
C ARG A 18 0.77 1.05 -6.52
N ILE A 19 0.34 -0.20 -6.32
CA ILE A 19 -0.13 -0.68 -5.02
C ILE A 19 1.02 -0.66 -4.01
N ALA A 20 2.20 -1.18 -4.38
CA ALA A 20 3.37 -1.19 -3.53
C ALA A 20 3.74 0.21 -3.04
N TYR A 21 3.75 1.18 -3.96
CA TYR A 21 4.05 2.57 -3.66
C TYR A 21 3.02 3.22 -2.73
N LEU A 22 1.74 2.86 -2.83
CA LEU A 22 0.71 3.32 -1.88
C LEU A 22 0.87 2.70 -0.49
N LEU A 23 1.44 1.49 -0.40
CA LEU A 23 1.75 0.83 0.86
C LEU A 23 3.02 1.38 1.51
N THR A 24 4.10 1.57 0.75
CA THR A 24 5.42 1.96 1.28
C THR A 24 5.59 3.47 1.32
N GLY A 25 5.14 4.15 0.27
CA GLY A 25 5.38 5.57 0.01
C GLY A 25 6.82 5.89 -0.42
N SER A 26 7.58 4.87 -0.83
CA SER A 26 8.95 4.95 -1.35
C SER A 26 9.02 4.12 -2.64
N ALA A 27 9.59 4.68 -3.71
CA ALA A 27 9.73 3.97 -4.99
C ALA A 27 10.65 2.75 -4.85
N HIS A 28 11.78 2.92 -4.15
CA HIS A 28 12.72 1.85 -3.88
C HIS A 28 12.09 0.70 -3.07
N ASP A 29 11.45 1.03 -1.94
CA ASP A 29 10.79 0.00 -1.12
C ASP A 29 9.63 -0.66 -1.86
N ALA A 30 8.97 0.06 -2.77
CA ALA A 30 7.90 -0.47 -3.60
C ALA A 30 8.43 -1.51 -4.58
N GLU A 31 9.53 -1.21 -5.29
CA GLU A 31 10.20 -2.14 -6.18
C GLU A 31 10.65 -3.39 -5.42
N ASP A 32 11.30 -3.24 -4.28
CA ASP A 32 11.73 -4.34 -3.43
C ASP A 32 10.56 -5.21 -2.95
N LEU A 33 9.44 -4.57 -2.57
CA LEU A 33 8.23 -5.27 -2.16
C LEU A 33 7.63 -6.09 -3.31
N VAL A 34 7.59 -5.54 -4.53
CA VAL A 34 7.09 -6.25 -5.71
C VAL A 34 8.02 -7.39 -6.08
N GLN A 35 9.33 -7.15 -6.17
CA GLN A 35 10.31 -8.16 -6.54
C GLN A 35 10.31 -9.33 -5.54
N SER A 36 10.32 -9.05 -4.24
CA SER A 36 10.24 -10.07 -3.20
C SER A 36 8.94 -10.89 -3.25
N ALA A 37 7.81 -10.26 -3.60
CA ALA A 37 6.55 -10.95 -3.81
C ALA A 37 6.58 -11.85 -5.05
N LEU A 38 7.07 -11.34 -6.19
CA LEU A 38 7.21 -12.09 -7.43
C LEU A 38 8.09 -13.32 -7.26
N LEU A 39 9.24 -13.20 -6.58
CA LEU A 39 10.13 -14.34 -6.29
C LEU A 39 9.44 -15.43 -5.46
N LYS A 40 8.55 -15.06 -4.54
CA LYS A 40 7.77 -16.01 -3.74
C LYS A 40 6.70 -16.72 -4.58
N VAL A 41 6.05 -15.97 -5.47
CA VAL A 41 4.95 -16.47 -6.31
C VAL A 41 5.47 -17.33 -7.46
N MET A 42 6.60 -16.97 -8.08
CA MET A 42 7.22 -17.74 -9.16
C MET A 42 7.40 -19.22 -8.80
N ARG A 43 7.80 -19.52 -7.55
CA ARG A 43 7.98 -20.90 -7.06
C ARG A 43 6.68 -21.71 -6.93
N ARG A 44 5.53 -21.05 -6.96
CA ARG A 44 4.19 -21.66 -6.80
C ARG A 44 3.26 -21.35 -7.97
N TRP A 45 3.78 -20.74 -9.04
CA TRP A 45 3.00 -20.19 -10.14
C TRP A 45 1.96 -21.17 -10.70
N SER A 46 2.37 -22.42 -10.89
CA SER A 46 1.50 -23.50 -11.41
C SER A 46 0.30 -23.87 -10.53
N LYS A 47 0.27 -23.41 -9.27
CA LYS A 47 -0.76 -23.74 -8.27
C LYS A 47 -1.57 -22.53 -7.87
N VAL A 48 -1.38 -21.39 -8.53
CA VAL A 48 -2.05 -20.14 -8.19
C VAL A 48 -3.07 -19.84 -9.28
N ASP A 49 -4.35 -20.01 -8.94
CA ASP A 49 -5.45 -19.76 -9.88
C ASP A 49 -5.66 -18.26 -10.15
N GLU A 50 -5.42 -17.42 -9.14
CA GLU A 50 -5.60 -15.95 -9.21
C GLU A 50 -4.31 -15.20 -8.85
N PRO A 51 -3.34 -15.09 -9.78
CA PRO A 51 -1.98 -14.65 -9.43
C PRO A 51 -1.89 -13.20 -8.98
N PHE A 52 -2.71 -12.32 -9.55
CA PHE A 52 -2.73 -10.91 -9.15
C PHE A 52 -3.25 -10.74 -7.72
N ALA A 53 -4.34 -11.42 -7.36
CA ALA A 53 -4.86 -11.42 -6.00
C ALA A 53 -3.84 -12.02 -5.01
N TYR A 54 -3.18 -13.10 -5.39
CA TYR A 54 -2.14 -13.73 -4.58
C TYR A 54 -0.92 -12.82 -4.36
N LEU A 55 -0.49 -12.08 -5.37
CA LEU A 55 0.60 -11.10 -5.27
C LEU A 55 0.23 -9.94 -4.35
N ARG A 56 -0.96 -9.35 -4.52
CA ARG A 56 -1.47 -8.29 -3.61
C ARG A 56 -1.47 -8.76 -2.16
N ARG A 57 -1.98 -9.96 -1.89
CA ARG A 57 -1.94 -10.60 -0.57
C ARG A 57 -0.51 -10.72 -0.04
N THR A 58 0.38 -11.22 -0.88
CA THR A 58 1.78 -11.45 -0.53
C THR A 58 2.49 -10.15 -0.19
N MET A 59 2.25 -9.08 -0.94
CA MET A 59 2.79 -7.74 -0.67
C MET A 59 2.21 -7.14 0.62
N ALA A 60 0.89 -7.21 0.83
CA ALA A 60 0.24 -6.71 2.03
C ALA A 60 0.78 -7.39 3.30
N ASN A 61 0.90 -8.71 3.29
CA ASN A 61 1.45 -9.48 4.41
C ASN A 61 2.92 -9.13 4.67
N GLN A 62 3.74 -9.04 3.61
CA GLN A 62 5.15 -8.65 3.74
C GLN A 62 5.32 -7.26 4.35
N HIS A 63 4.55 -6.27 3.88
CA HIS A 63 4.59 -4.91 4.40
C HIS A 63 4.25 -4.87 5.90
N ILE A 64 3.18 -5.57 6.31
CA ILE A 64 2.78 -5.66 7.73
C ILE A 64 3.87 -6.36 8.56
N SER A 65 4.42 -7.46 8.07
CA SER A 65 5.47 -8.22 8.78
C SER A 65 6.78 -7.43 8.93
N LEU A 66 7.21 -6.70 7.91
CA LEU A 66 8.42 -5.88 7.97
C LEU A 66 8.29 -4.80 9.04
N TRP A 67 7.15 -4.11 9.10
CA TRP A 67 6.92 -3.11 10.14
C TRP A 67 6.95 -3.70 11.55
N HIS A 68 6.32 -4.86 11.76
CA HIS A 68 6.39 -5.55 13.06
C HIS A 68 7.83 -5.91 13.44
N ARG A 69 8.65 -6.34 12.47
CA ARG A 69 10.06 -6.67 12.70
C ARG A 69 10.89 -5.44 13.05
N VAL A 70 10.72 -4.33 12.33
CA VAL A 70 11.44 -3.07 12.60
C VAL A 70 11.04 -2.54 13.98
N ARG A 71 9.73 -2.45 14.27
CA ARG A 71 9.22 -2.00 15.58
C ARG A 71 9.60 -2.91 16.76
N SER A 72 9.72 -4.22 16.52
CA SER A 72 10.20 -5.15 17.56
C SER A 72 11.70 -5.02 17.82
N ARG A 73 12.47 -4.46 16.89
CA ARG A 73 13.91 -4.22 17.02
C ARG A 73 14.22 -2.80 17.50
N GLU A 74 13.29 -1.87 17.31
CA GLU A 74 13.43 -0.45 17.63
C GLU A 74 12.22 0.02 18.45
N SER A 75 12.37 0.05 19.77
CA SER A 75 11.45 0.76 20.67
C SER A 75 11.67 2.28 20.62
N VAL A 76 11.60 2.91 19.44
CA VAL A 76 11.70 4.40 19.31
C VAL A 76 10.81 4.89 18.16
N GLY A 77 10.25 6.09 18.33
CA GLY A 77 9.20 6.71 17.52
C GLY A 77 9.53 6.87 16.03
N THR A 78 8.45 6.86 15.23
CA THR A 78 8.51 7.08 13.79
C THR A 78 8.71 8.57 13.49
N GLU A 79 9.89 8.93 12.98
CA GLU A 79 10.12 10.21 12.30
C GLU A 79 9.61 10.15 10.84
N PRO A 80 9.06 11.23 10.28
CA PRO A 80 8.62 11.27 8.89
C PRO A 80 9.83 11.49 7.96
N ALA A 81 10.24 10.47 7.21
CA ALA A 81 11.25 10.65 6.16
C ALA A 81 10.75 11.59 5.04
N GLU A 82 11.57 12.59 4.73
CA GLU A 82 11.37 13.70 3.79
C GLU A 82 11.22 13.26 2.32
N ARG A 83 10.67 14.17 1.50
CA ARG A 83 10.19 13.95 0.13
C ARG A 83 11.24 14.33 -0.92
N GLY A 84 11.52 13.43 -1.86
CA GLY A 84 12.19 13.74 -3.14
C GLY A 84 11.16 14.05 -4.24
N GLY A 85 11.41 15.10 -5.02
CA GLY A 85 10.48 15.68 -6.00
C GLY A 85 10.63 15.17 -7.43
N ASP A 86 9.57 15.38 -8.23
CA ASP A 86 9.62 15.87 -9.62
C ASP A 86 8.21 16.33 -10.07
N ASP A 87 8.10 17.37 -10.89
CA ASP A 87 6.91 18.22 -11.17
C ASP A 87 6.17 17.82 -12.47
N PRO A 88 4.84 17.55 -12.45
CA PRO A 88 3.81 18.43 -13.03
C PRO A 88 2.68 18.76 -12.04
N ALA A 89 2.55 20.04 -11.70
CA ALA A 89 2.39 20.51 -10.32
C ALA A 89 1.16 20.02 -9.56
N ASP A 90 -0.05 20.12 -10.13
CA ASP A 90 -1.26 19.93 -9.31
C ASP A 90 -1.65 18.47 -9.11
N ARG A 91 -1.44 17.61 -10.12
CA ARG A 91 -1.74 16.18 -10.00
C ARG A 91 -0.68 15.47 -9.16
N VAL A 92 0.59 15.87 -9.30
CA VAL A 92 1.67 15.29 -8.49
C VAL A 92 1.62 15.76 -7.05
N VAL A 93 1.35 17.05 -6.77
CA VAL A 93 1.19 17.53 -5.39
C VAL A 93 0.03 16.82 -4.68
N ARG A 94 -1.12 16.63 -5.35
CA ARG A 94 -2.24 15.85 -4.77
C ARG A 94 -1.87 14.38 -4.52
N ARG A 95 -1.11 13.76 -5.43
CA ARG A 95 -0.64 12.39 -5.28
C ARG A 95 0.35 12.25 -4.14
N GLN A 96 1.31 13.17 -4.02
CA GLN A 96 2.28 13.20 -2.93
C GLN A 96 1.61 13.46 -1.58
N ALA A 97 0.64 14.38 -1.52
CA ALA A 97 -0.19 14.63 -0.35
C ALA A 97 -0.94 13.36 0.11
N MET A 98 -1.57 12.65 -0.83
CA MET A 98 -2.25 11.38 -0.55
C MET A 98 -1.27 10.33 -0.03
N VAL A 99 -0.12 10.15 -0.67
CA VAL A 99 0.91 9.19 -0.25
C VAL A 99 1.45 9.54 1.13
N ALA A 100 1.71 10.82 1.42
CA ALA A 100 2.14 11.28 2.74
C ALA A 100 1.07 11.02 3.81
N ALA A 101 -0.20 11.28 3.50
CA ALA A 101 -1.31 11.01 4.42
C ALA A 101 -1.46 9.51 4.70
N LEU A 102 -1.35 8.66 3.66
CA LEU A 102 -1.31 7.20 3.80
C LEU A 102 -0.13 6.75 4.66
N ARG A 103 1.06 7.34 4.47
CA ARG A 103 2.26 7.09 5.30
C ARG A 103 2.06 7.41 6.78
N GLY A 104 1.16 8.34 7.12
CA GLY A 104 0.77 8.63 8.50
C GLY A 104 -0.13 7.57 9.15
N LEU A 105 -0.73 6.67 8.36
CA LEU A 105 -1.60 5.61 8.89
C LEU A 105 -0.77 4.45 9.46
N PRO A 106 -1.22 3.80 10.55
CA PRO A 106 -0.67 2.51 10.97
C PRO A 106 -0.76 1.48 9.84
N PRO A 107 0.22 0.58 9.67
CA PRO A 107 0.32 -0.27 8.47
C PRO A 107 -0.92 -1.10 8.19
N ARG A 108 -1.53 -1.71 9.22
CA ARG A 108 -2.76 -2.50 9.05
C ARG A 108 -3.92 -1.65 8.54
N THR A 109 -4.04 -0.42 9.04
CA THR A 109 -5.04 0.54 8.56
C THR A 109 -4.74 0.98 7.14
N ARG A 110 -3.48 1.27 6.82
CA ARG A 110 -3.05 1.64 5.46
C ARG A 110 -3.38 0.55 4.45
N VAL A 111 -3.00 -0.69 4.72
CA VAL A 111 -3.28 -1.83 3.85
C VAL A 111 -4.77 -1.94 3.56
N VAL A 112 -5.61 -1.85 4.59
CA VAL A 112 -7.07 -1.91 4.41
C VAL A 112 -7.57 -0.75 3.55
N VAL A 113 -7.10 0.47 3.78
CA VAL A 113 -7.52 1.63 2.98
C VAL A 113 -7.11 1.49 1.52
N VAL A 114 -5.85 1.10 1.27
CA VAL A 114 -5.32 0.91 -0.08
C VAL A 114 -6.11 -0.15 -0.82
N LEU A 115 -6.28 -1.35 -0.23
CA LEU A 115 -7.00 -2.44 -0.88
C LEU A 115 -8.49 -2.12 -1.10
N ARG A 116 -9.15 -1.49 -0.11
CA ARG A 116 -10.59 -1.23 -0.17
C ARG A 116 -10.97 -0.09 -1.10
N TYR A 117 -10.19 1.00 -1.11
CA TYR A 117 -10.61 2.26 -1.73
C TYR A 117 -9.72 2.72 -2.88
N LEU A 118 -8.51 2.19 -3.01
CA LEU A 118 -7.59 2.54 -4.11
C LEU A 118 -7.38 1.39 -5.10
N ASP A 119 -7.78 0.18 -4.70
CA ASP A 119 -7.73 -1.05 -5.51
C ASP A 119 -9.13 -1.71 -5.61
N ASP A 120 -10.16 -0.98 -5.16
CA ASP A 120 -11.60 -1.27 -5.29
C ASP A 120 -12.07 -2.66 -4.83
N LEU A 121 -11.34 -3.31 -3.93
CA LEU A 121 -11.74 -4.62 -3.41
C LEU A 121 -12.87 -4.50 -2.38
N PRO A 122 -13.93 -5.33 -2.45
CA PRO A 122 -14.97 -5.33 -1.43
C PRO A 122 -14.43 -5.79 -0.07
N GLU A 123 -15.07 -5.36 1.02
CA GLU A 123 -14.59 -5.62 2.39
C GLU A 123 -14.42 -7.11 2.70
N ALA A 124 -15.31 -7.95 2.16
CA ALA A 124 -15.24 -9.40 2.32
C ALA A 124 -14.00 -10.01 1.65
N GLU A 125 -13.62 -9.51 0.47
CA GLU A 125 -12.41 -9.97 -0.22
C GLU A 125 -11.15 -9.50 0.50
N VAL A 126 -11.12 -8.24 0.98
CA VAL A 126 -10.02 -7.74 1.81
C VAL A 126 -9.88 -8.59 3.09
N ALA A 127 -11.00 -8.92 3.74
CA ALA A 127 -11.03 -9.77 4.92
C ALA A 127 -10.47 -11.18 4.65
N ALA A 128 -10.93 -11.83 3.59
CA ALA A 128 -10.44 -13.14 3.17
C ALA A 128 -8.96 -13.10 2.80
N MET A 129 -8.52 -12.06 2.08
CA MET A 129 -7.14 -11.85 1.68
C MET A 129 -6.21 -11.71 2.88
N LEU A 130 -6.59 -10.90 3.87
CA LEU A 130 -5.76 -10.64 5.06
C LEU A 130 -5.92 -11.71 6.15
N GLY A 131 -6.93 -12.59 6.03
CA GLY A 131 -7.29 -13.56 7.07
C GLY A 131 -7.86 -12.91 8.33
N TRP A 132 -8.57 -11.79 8.17
CA TRP A 132 -9.15 -11.01 9.28
C TRP A 132 -10.68 -11.09 9.28
N PRO A 133 -11.35 -10.91 10.44
CA PRO A 133 -12.79 -10.72 10.46
C PRO A 133 -13.22 -9.49 9.65
N VAL A 134 -14.36 -9.56 8.95
CA VAL A 134 -14.91 -8.42 8.20
C VAL A 134 -15.13 -7.20 9.10
N GLY A 135 -15.57 -7.40 10.34
CA GLY A 135 -15.71 -6.31 11.33
C GLY A 135 -14.37 -5.61 11.63
N THR A 136 -13.27 -6.36 11.67
CA THR A 136 -11.92 -5.81 11.83
C THR A 136 -11.55 -4.94 10.64
N VAL A 137 -11.80 -5.41 9.40
CA VAL A 137 -11.60 -4.62 8.17
C VAL A 137 -12.41 -3.33 8.22
N LYS A 138 -13.71 -3.39 8.52
CA LYS A 138 -14.59 -2.21 8.68
C LYS A 138 -14.03 -1.20 9.69
N SER A 139 -13.60 -1.67 10.86
CA SER A 139 -13.04 -0.80 11.90
C SER A 139 -11.71 -0.14 11.48
N HIS A 140 -10.87 -0.83 10.71
CA HIS A 140 -9.65 -0.25 10.15
C HIS A 140 -9.97 0.74 9.04
N ALA A 141 -10.89 0.41 8.13
CA ALA A 141 -11.34 1.30 7.07
C ALA A 141 -11.90 2.61 7.64
N SER A 142 -12.83 2.54 8.60
CA SER A 142 -13.43 3.71 9.26
C SER A 142 -12.37 4.60 9.91
N ARG A 143 -11.49 4.04 10.74
CA ARG A 143 -10.40 4.78 11.39
C ARG A 143 -9.41 5.37 10.38
N GLY A 144 -9.11 4.65 9.31
CA GLY A 144 -8.24 5.11 8.24
C GLY A 144 -8.81 6.32 7.52
N LEU A 145 -10.07 6.24 7.07
CA LEU A 145 -10.75 7.35 6.43
C LEU A 145 -10.88 8.57 7.35
N ALA A 146 -11.19 8.38 8.63
CA ALA A 146 -11.25 9.48 9.60
C ALA A 146 -9.91 10.21 9.70
N ARG A 147 -8.79 9.48 9.81
CA ARG A 147 -7.45 10.07 9.86
C ARG A 147 -7.05 10.76 8.55
N LEU A 148 -7.39 10.18 7.41
CA LEU A 148 -7.11 10.79 6.11
C LEU A 148 -7.89 12.09 5.91
N ARG A 149 -9.15 12.16 6.36
CA ARG A 149 -9.95 13.40 6.32
C ARG A 149 -9.29 14.52 7.11
N VAL A 150 -8.80 14.24 8.31
CA VAL A 150 -8.07 15.23 9.13
C VAL A 150 -6.77 15.63 8.42
N ALA A 151 -5.93 14.66 8.05
CA ALA A 151 -4.62 14.95 7.45
C ALA A 151 -4.70 15.71 6.11
N LEU A 152 -5.70 15.43 5.28
CA LEU A 152 -5.89 16.12 4.00
C LEU A 152 -6.66 17.44 4.17
N GLY A 153 -7.58 17.54 5.12
CA GLY A 153 -8.27 18.79 5.47
C GLY A 153 -7.29 19.83 6.00
N ASP A 154 -6.38 19.43 6.89
CA ASP A 154 -5.33 20.29 7.43
C ASP A 154 -4.39 20.79 6.33
N GLN A 155 -4.08 19.96 5.32
CA GLN A 155 -3.24 20.37 4.19
C GLN A 155 -3.92 21.41 3.28
N GLU A 156 -5.22 21.31 3.05
CA GLU A 156 -5.96 22.31 2.28
C GLU A 156 -6.07 23.64 3.05
N LEU A 157 -6.22 23.60 4.38
CA LEU A 157 -6.16 24.79 5.23
C LEU A 157 -4.77 25.45 5.24
N MET A 158 -3.69 24.66 5.28
CA MET A 158 -2.32 25.17 5.23
C MET A 158 -1.96 25.82 3.88
N LYS A 159 -2.51 25.32 2.76
CA LYS A 159 -2.36 25.94 1.44
C LYS A 159 -3.15 27.24 1.29
N GLY A 160 -4.33 27.31 1.91
CA GLY A 160 -5.18 28.50 1.89
C GLY A 160 -4.58 29.71 2.62
N ASN A 161 -3.71 29.45 3.61
CA ASN A 161 -3.09 30.49 4.45
C ASN A 161 -1.75 31.02 3.90
N GLN A 162 -1.32 30.57 2.72
CA GLN A 162 -0.09 31.02 2.02
C GLN A 162 -0.40 31.90 0.79
N ARG A 163 -1.62 32.44 0.69
CA ARG A 163 -2.05 33.33 -0.40
C ARG A 163 -2.37 34.73 0.11
#